data_AF-A0A7V5FF44-F1
#
_entry.id   AF-A0A7V5FF44-F1
#
_cell.length_a   1.000
_cell.length_b   1.000
_cell.length_c   1.000
_cell.angle_alpha   90.00
_cell.angle_beta   90.00
_cell.angle_gamma   90.00
#
_symmetry.space_group_name_H-M   'P 1'
#
loop_
_entity.id
_entity.type
_entity.pdbx_description
1 polymer ?
#
loop_
_entity_poly.entity_id
_entity_poly.type
_entity_poly.pdbx_seq_one_letter_code
_entity_poly.pdbx_strand_id
1 'polypeptide(L)'
;MRKPGTYITSVLAQSLLLVHLMATGDLSAAQSDRSVGLSFDVVRFRGDSDRVYVELAYAFQEGALRYVQFDSLFQGGILLTCIVMKGESTLVNQTWRVPHTIHDTAAVVHSDRSLVGLLRFLLDPGSYRVHLAAIDVNDHARKDSISFTLFVPVYRTDSPTMSDLELCSSIREAPPDERSTFYKNTFEVIPNPGATFGNKLPYLYYYLELYGLQHLAAATYSVTASVLDATDRIVFKHQRRKVRNLHSTVEVGVFDVSSLRSGVYVLKIVLSDSVHGELAEAQRKFFVYNPSIELADTSARESTKEYLASEYGVMGENDMDQEFAIDRYIATGDEVKKYSELHSVDAKREFLYFFWKKRDPDPSTSVNEAKQEFMARVRYANDQFSSGMESGWKTDRGRVYIMYGKPDEIERHPNESGVKPYEIWYYHGIQGGVEFVFIDKTGFADYMLVHSTHRNELHDEDWQRLLGYP
;
A
#
# COMPACT_ATOMS: atom_id res chain seq x y z
N MET A 1 6.22 42.22 59.77
CA MET A 1 5.19 42.87 58.94
C MET A 1 5.31 42.36 57.50
N ARG A 2 4.21 41.76 57.00
CA ARG A 2 3.78 41.47 55.61
C ARG A 2 4.74 40.83 54.57
N LYS A 3 4.31 39.64 54.10
CA LYS A 3 4.65 38.97 52.81
C LYS A 3 4.19 39.81 51.59
N PRO A 4 4.72 39.54 50.39
CA PRO A 4 4.06 38.66 49.39
C PRO A 4 5.10 37.73 48.69
N GLY A 5 4.81 36.71 47.89
CA GLY A 5 3.62 36.22 47.20
C GLY A 5 4.09 35.37 46.00
N THR A 6 3.63 34.13 45.96
CA THR A 6 3.90 32.97 45.08
C THR A 6 3.90 33.22 43.56
N TYR A 7 4.76 32.52 42.79
CA TYR A 7 4.36 31.83 41.55
C TYR A 7 5.17 30.52 41.40
N ILE A 8 4.44 29.41 41.36
CA ILE A 8 4.91 28.04 41.13
C ILE A 8 4.73 27.78 39.63
N THR A 9 5.80 27.52 38.88
CA THR A 9 5.73 26.93 37.53
C THR A 9 5.99 25.44 37.65
N SER A 10 4.95 24.66 37.34
CA SER A 10 4.95 23.21 37.25
C SER A 10 5.88 22.71 36.15
N VAL A 11 6.82 21.86 36.53
CA VAL A 11 7.61 21.01 35.62
C VAL A 11 6.71 19.86 35.18
N LEU A 12 6.31 19.82 33.91
CA LEU A 12 5.66 18.65 33.30
C LEU A 12 6.76 17.67 32.85
N ALA A 13 6.75 16.50 33.47
CA ALA A 13 7.63 15.39 33.19
C ALA A 13 7.41 14.84 31.76
N GLN A 14 8.48 14.80 30.97
CA GLN A 14 8.54 13.98 29.76
C GLN A 14 8.71 12.52 30.17
N SER A 15 7.66 11.73 30.00
CA SER A 15 7.73 10.27 30.12
C SER A 15 8.38 9.71 28.85
N LEU A 16 9.64 9.28 28.94
CA LEU A 16 10.25 8.41 27.93
C LEU A 16 9.55 7.04 27.99
N LEU A 17 8.75 6.70 26.97
CA LEU A 17 8.27 5.34 26.78
C LEU A 17 9.36 4.56 26.01
N LEU A 18 10.18 3.82 26.76
CA LEU A 18 11.21 2.94 26.22
C LEU A 18 10.54 1.61 25.83
N VAL A 19 10.14 1.44 24.57
CA VAL A 19 9.61 0.15 24.08
C VAL A 19 10.78 -0.80 23.85
N HIS A 20 10.98 -1.75 24.77
CA HIS A 20 11.85 -2.91 24.55
C HIS A 20 11.09 -3.96 23.74
N LEU A 21 11.40 -4.09 22.46
CA LEU A 21 10.95 -5.20 21.63
C LEU A 21 12.05 -6.28 21.64
N MET A 22 11.85 -7.35 22.42
CA MET A 22 12.66 -8.55 22.28
C MET A 22 12.11 -9.36 21.12
N ALA A 23 12.87 -9.43 20.02
CA ALA A 23 12.53 -10.24 18.87
C ALA A 23 13.09 -11.65 19.05
N THR A 24 12.23 -12.61 19.36
CA THR A 24 12.42 -14.00 18.94
C THR A 24 11.52 -14.23 17.72
N GLY A 25 12.11 -14.81 16.68
CA GLY A 25 11.57 -14.81 15.33
C GLY A 25 10.14 -15.30 15.21
N ASP A 26 9.37 -14.56 14.43
CA ASP A 26 8.44 -15.04 13.42
C ASP A 26 8.19 -13.88 12.44
N LEU A 27 8.26 -14.16 11.14
CA LEU A 27 7.83 -13.23 10.09
C LEU A 27 6.30 -13.12 10.19
N SER A 28 5.83 -12.15 10.99
CA SER A 28 4.42 -11.79 11.04
C SER A 28 4.27 -10.30 10.76
N ALA A 29 3.56 -9.97 9.68
CA ALA A 29 2.99 -8.65 9.50
C ALA A 29 1.83 -8.55 10.51
N ALA A 30 2.04 -7.87 11.63
CA ALA A 30 0.95 -7.46 12.50
C ALA A 30 0.25 -6.26 11.85
N GLN A 31 -0.67 -6.53 10.94
CA GLN A 31 -1.47 -5.52 10.24
C GLN A 31 -2.74 -5.22 11.05
N SER A 32 -3.04 -3.94 11.27
CA SER A 32 -4.33 -3.55 11.84
C SER A 32 -5.34 -3.35 10.71
N ASP A 33 -6.61 -3.67 10.98
CA ASP A 33 -7.71 -3.55 10.02
C ASP A 33 -8.15 -2.10 9.73
N ARG A 34 -7.40 -1.14 10.26
CA ARG A 34 -7.52 0.29 10.00
C ARG A 34 -6.17 0.78 9.47
N SER A 35 -6.00 0.74 8.16
CA SER A 35 -4.75 1.17 7.50
C SER A 35 -4.68 2.70 7.39
N VAL A 36 -3.46 3.26 7.37
CA VAL A 36 -3.21 4.67 6.98
C VAL A 36 -2.85 4.78 5.48
N GLY A 37 -2.89 3.65 4.75
CA GLY A 37 -2.54 3.58 3.34
C GLY A 37 -1.05 3.78 3.09
N LEU A 38 -0.19 3.28 3.98
CA LEU A 38 1.26 3.42 3.86
C LEU A 38 1.77 2.67 2.62
N SER A 39 2.40 3.41 1.72
CA SER A 39 3.24 2.89 0.65
C SER A 39 4.65 3.42 0.82
N PHE A 40 5.64 2.70 0.30
CA PHE A 40 7.03 3.13 0.38
C PHE A 40 7.79 2.65 -0.84
N ASP A 41 8.90 3.32 -1.08
CA ASP A 41 9.85 2.96 -2.10
C ASP A 41 11.27 3.24 -1.64
N VAL A 42 12.24 2.45 -2.10
CA VAL A 42 13.64 2.66 -1.77
C VAL A 42 14.45 2.75 -3.04
N VAL A 43 15.30 3.77 -3.10
CA VAL A 43 16.26 3.98 -4.17
C VAL A 43 17.63 4.31 -3.59
N ARG A 44 18.66 3.82 -4.27
CA ARG A 44 20.06 3.92 -3.87
C ARG A 44 20.83 4.71 -4.93
N PHE A 45 21.65 5.65 -4.45
CA PHE A 45 22.54 6.49 -5.24
C PHE A 45 23.95 6.40 -4.69
N ARG A 46 24.93 6.59 -5.56
CA ARG A 46 26.33 6.63 -5.13
C ARG A 46 26.55 7.87 -4.27
N GLY A 47 27.19 7.71 -3.09
CA GLY A 47 27.63 8.84 -2.27
C GLY A 47 29.04 9.33 -2.63
N ASP A 48 29.52 10.33 -1.89
CA ASP A 48 30.86 10.94 -2.07
C ASP A 48 32.02 10.06 -1.57
N SER A 49 31.70 9.04 -0.76
CA SER A 49 32.63 8.03 -0.24
C SER A 49 32.23 6.65 -0.75
N ASP A 50 32.88 5.58 -0.30
CA ASP A 50 32.45 4.19 -0.59
C ASP A 50 31.06 3.84 0.02
N ARG A 51 30.35 4.84 0.57
CA ARG A 51 29.01 4.76 1.15
C ARG A 51 27.94 5.09 0.12
N VAL A 52 26.75 4.55 0.37
CA VAL A 52 25.59 4.67 -0.50
C VAL A 52 24.56 5.57 0.14
N TYR A 53 24.06 6.51 -0.65
CA TYR A 53 22.93 7.33 -0.28
C TYR A 53 21.65 6.55 -0.55
N VAL A 54 20.89 6.27 0.51
CA VAL A 54 19.62 5.55 0.45
C VAL A 54 18.51 6.53 0.73
N GLU A 55 17.59 6.67 -0.22
CA GLU A 55 16.34 7.40 -0.03
C GLU A 55 15.20 6.40 0.13
N LEU A 56 14.50 6.50 1.25
CA LEU A 56 13.25 5.81 1.51
C LEU A 56 12.13 6.83 1.36
N ALA A 57 11.43 6.76 0.24
CA ALA A 57 10.23 7.52 0.01
C ALA A 57 9.04 6.81 0.66
N TYR A 58 8.16 7.56 1.28
CA TYR A 58 6.93 7.03 1.87
C TYR A 58 5.75 7.88 1.43
N ALA A 59 4.58 7.27 1.36
CA ALA A 59 3.34 7.98 1.16
C ALA A 59 2.21 7.37 1.98
N PHE A 60 1.23 8.19 2.37
CA PHE A 60 0.03 7.76 3.10
C PHE A 60 -1.19 8.50 2.56
N GLN A 61 -2.37 7.90 2.73
CA GLN A 61 -3.61 8.45 2.16
C GLN A 61 -4.15 9.57 3.03
N GLU A 62 -4.36 10.75 2.43
CA GLU A 62 -4.88 11.93 3.13
C GLU A 62 -6.26 11.67 3.75
N GLY A 63 -7.12 10.93 3.03
CA GLY A 63 -8.47 10.56 3.46
C GLY A 63 -8.54 9.47 4.53
N ALA A 64 -7.45 8.71 4.75
CA ALA A 64 -7.42 7.66 5.77
C ALA A 64 -7.18 8.19 7.19
N LEU A 65 -6.71 9.44 7.32
CA LEU A 65 -6.33 10.06 8.59
C LEU A 65 -7.53 10.50 9.42
N ARG A 66 -7.41 10.38 10.74
CA ARG A 66 -8.33 11.01 11.68
C ARG A 66 -7.89 12.45 11.95
N TYR A 67 -8.75 13.40 11.58
CA TYR A 67 -8.55 14.80 11.91
C TYR A 67 -9.31 15.20 13.17
N VAL A 68 -8.68 16.02 14.00
CA VAL A 68 -9.29 16.63 15.18
C VAL A 68 -9.29 18.15 14.98
N GLN A 69 -10.41 18.79 15.30
CA GLN A 69 -10.53 20.24 15.18
C GLN A 69 -9.66 20.94 16.24
N PHE A 70 -8.85 21.89 15.81
CA PHE A 70 -8.06 22.78 16.65
C PHE A 70 -8.19 24.21 16.10
N ASP A 71 -8.83 25.08 16.89
CA ASP A 71 -9.28 26.41 16.44
C ASP A 71 -10.15 26.34 15.17
N SER A 72 -9.74 27.04 14.11
CA SER A 72 -10.42 27.08 12.81
C SER A 72 -9.91 26.04 11.80
N LEU A 73 -9.02 25.14 12.23
CA LEU A 73 -8.36 24.15 11.36
C LEU A 73 -8.57 22.74 11.89
N PHE A 74 -8.37 21.77 11.02
CA PHE A 74 -8.38 20.36 11.36
C PHE A 74 -6.96 19.81 11.26
N GLN A 75 -6.48 19.20 12.35
CA GLN A 75 -5.12 18.68 12.45
C GLN A 75 -5.13 17.16 12.47
N GLY A 76 -4.28 16.56 11.64
CA GLY A 76 -4.02 15.13 11.57
C GLY A 76 -2.53 14.88 11.33
N GLY A 77 -2.20 13.66 10.90
CA GLY A 77 -0.84 13.27 10.56
C GLY A 77 -0.49 11.88 11.06
N ILE A 78 0.77 11.50 10.86
CA ILE A 78 1.29 10.20 11.29
C ILE A 78 2.52 10.36 12.19
N LEU A 79 2.73 9.39 13.07
CA LEU A 79 4.02 9.06 13.65
C LEU A 79 4.67 8.01 12.76
N LEU A 80 5.71 8.41 12.02
CA LEU A 80 6.49 7.52 11.17
C LEU A 80 7.73 7.05 11.94
N THR A 81 7.86 5.75 12.16
CA THR A 81 9.02 5.13 12.80
C THR A 81 9.81 4.35 11.76
N CYS A 82 11.12 4.58 11.68
CA CYS A 82 12.03 3.77 10.88
C CYS A 82 13.14 3.20 11.75
N ILE A 83 13.33 1.88 11.66
CA ILE A 83 14.40 1.15 12.31
C ILE A 83 15.23 0.47 11.22
N VAL A 84 16.55 0.72 11.22
CA VAL A 84 17.49 0.10 10.29
C VAL A 84 18.51 -0.69 11.10
N MET A 85 18.63 -1.99 10.84
CA MET A 85 19.51 -2.91 11.55
C MET A 85 20.52 -3.57 10.60
N LYS A 86 21.74 -3.78 11.09
CA LYS A 86 22.79 -4.57 10.42
C LYS A 86 23.23 -5.70 11.35
N GLY A 87 22.80 -6.92 11.05
CA GLY A 87 22.87 -8.03 12.01
C GLY A 87 22.05 -7.68 13.27
N GLU A 88 22.66 -7.84 14.44
CA GLU A 88 22.05 -7.50 15.74
C GLU A 88 22.19 -6.00 16.11
N SER A 89 22.95 -5.23 15.34
CA SER A 89 23.20 -3.81 15.62
C SER A 89 22.12 -2.92 15.01
N THR A 90 21.49 -2.09 15.83
CA THR A 90 20.55 -1.05 15.38
C THR A 90 21.31 0.22 15.00
N LEU A 91 21.20 0.65 13.75
CA LEU A 91 21.87 1.84 13.20
C LEU A 91 20.96 3.06 13.19
N VAL A 92 19.67 2.85 12.91
CA VAL A 92 18.64 3.88 12.95
C VAL A 92 17.50 3.35 13.81
N ASN A 93 17.00 4.17 14.72
CA ASN A 93 15.74 3.96 15.43
C ASN A 93 15.18 5.35 15.75
N GLN A 94 14.36 5.86 14.84
CA GLN A 94 13.86 7.23 14.91
C GLN A 94 12.38 7.26 14.57
N THR A 95 11.66 8.13 15.27
CA THR A 95 10.25 8.43 15.02
C THR A 95 10.10 9.91 14.67
N TRP A 96 9.46 10.19 13.55
CA TRP A 96 9.12 11.53 13.09
C TRP A 96 7.61 11.74 13.21
N ARG A 97 7.21 12.90 13.71
CA ARG A 97 5.83 13.38 13.58
C ARG A 97 5.70 14.09 12.24
N VAL A 98 4.80 13.60 11.39
CA VAL A 98 4.49 14.17 10.08
C VAL A 98 3.10 14.81 10.17
N PRO A 99 3.00 16.08 10.58
CA PRO A 99 1.71 16.74 10.75
C PRO A 99 1.08 17.06 9.39
N HIS A 100 -0.24 17.05 9.34
CA HIS A 100 -1.01 17.56 8.21
C HIS A 100 -2.19 18.39 8.70
N THR A 101 -2.48 19.49 8.02
CA THR A 101 -3.53 20.44 8.43
C THR A 101 -4.42 20.77 7.25
N ILE A 102 -5.73 20.74 7.47
CA ILE A 102 -6.75 20.99 6.46
C ILE A 102 -7.79 21.98 6.98
N HIS A 103 -8.51 22.63 6.06
CA HIS A 103 -9.60 23.57 6.39
C HIS A 103 -10.96 22.89 6.49
N ASP A 104 -11.18 21.81 5.74
CA ASP A 104 -12.47 21.14 5.62
C ASP A 104 -12.26 19.62 5.50
N THR A 105 -12.87 18.86 6.41
CA THR A 105 -12.81 17.39 6.41
C THR A 105 -13.67 16.78 5.30
N ALA A 106 -14.77 17.43 4.89
CA ALA A 106 -15.66 16.90 3.85
C ALA A 106 -14.96 16.77 2.49
N ALA A 107 -14.00 17.66 2.21
CA ALA A 107 -13.17 17.61 1.01
C ALA A 107 -12.13 16.46 1.01
N VAL A 108 -11.85 15.88 2.19
CA VAL A 108 -10.75 14.94 2.39
C VAL A 108 -11.21 13.49 2.59
N VAL A 109 -12.42 13.28 3.12
CA VAL A 109 -12.98 11.94 3.38
C VAL A 109 -13.06 11.05 2.13
N HIS A 110 -13.09 11.65 0.93
CA HIS A 110 -13.05 10.95 -0.36
C HIS A 110 -11.83 11.32 -1.23
N SER A 111 -10.79 11.89 -0.61
CA SER A 111 -9.57 12.28 -1.29
C SER A 111 -8.70 11.04 -1.55
N ASP A 112 -8.40 10.77 -2.83
CA ASP A 112 -7.39 9.79 -3.24
C ASP A 112 -5.96 10.38 -3.17
N ARG A 113 -5.80 11.57 -2.59
CA ARG A 113 -4.50 12.23 -2.51
C ARG A 113 -3.57 11.47 -1.58
N SER A 114 -2.38 11.16 -2.08
CA SER A 114 -1.29 10.67 -1.26
C SER A 114 -0.40 11.82 -0.80
N LEU A 115 -0.07 11.83 0.49
CA LEU A 115 0.93 12.74 1.07
C LEU A 115 2.27 12.02 1.07
N VAL A 116 3.26 12.61 0.41
CA VAL A 116 4.57 11.98 0.17
C VAL A 116 5.63 12.62 1.08
N GLY A 117 6.60 11.83 1.52
CA GLY A 117 7.79 12.31 2.21
C GLY A 117 9.02 11.45 1.93
N LEU A 118 10.17 11.90 2.43
CA LEU A 118 11.48 11.27 2.21
C LEU A 118 12.22 11.09 3.55
N LEU A 119 12.80 9.91 3.74
CA LEU A 119 13.84 9.64 4.72
C LEU A 119 15.15 9.35 3.99
N ARG A 120 16.27 9.80 4.54
CA ARG A 120 17.60 9.71 3.90
C ARG A 120 18.61 9.13 4.86
N PHE A 121 19.36 8.16 4.36
CA PHE A 121 20.39 7.48 5.11
C PHE A 121 21.66 7.39 4.27
N LEU A 122 22.82 7.60 4.90
CA LEU A 122 24.11 7.25 4.31
C LEU A 122 24.54 5.93 4.95
N LEU A 123 24.61 4.85 4.17
CA LEU A 123 24.86 3.49 4.64
C LEU A 123 26.09 2.89 3.94
N ASP A 124 26.82 2.03 4.64
CA ASP A 124 27.90 1.26 4.02
C ASP A 124 27.31 0.12 3.17
N PRO A 125 28.02 -0.39 2.16
CA PRO A 125 27.60 -1.58 1.43
C PRO A 125 27.32 -2.78 2.37
N GLY A 126 26.29 -3.55 2.05
CA GLY A 126 25.88 -4.70 2.87
C GLY A 126 24.37 -4.96 2.86
N SER A 127 23.93 -5.88 3.72
CA SER A 127 22.52 -6.23 3.90
C SER A 127 22.00 -5.69 5.23
N TYR A 128 20.80 -5.12 5.19
CA TYR A 128 20.14 -4.47 6.32
C TYR A 128 18.72 -5.00 6.46
N ARG A 129 18.21 -5.05 7.69
CA ARG A 129 16.77 -5.19 7.95
C ARG A 129 16.18 -3.82 8.24
N VAL A 130 15.15 -3.45 7.51
CA VAL A 130 14.44 -2.18 7.69
C VAL A 130 13.04 -2.50 8.20
N HIS A 131 12.63 -1.83 9.26
CA HIS A 131 11.25 -1.81 9.74
C HIS A 131 10.74 -0.38 9.63
N LEU A 132 9.63 -0.19 8.93
CA LEU A 132 8.93 1.07 8.78
C LEU A 132 7.52 0.91 9.34
N ALA A 133 7.10 1.82 10.21
CA ALA A 133 5.76 1.81 10.79
C ALA A 133 5.18 3.23 10.75
N ALA A 134 3.90 3.34 10.39
CA ALA A 134 3.15 4.59 10.44
C ALA A 134 1.93 4.40 11.33
N ILE A 135 1.71 5.33 12.27
CA ILE A 135 0.57 5.32 13.18
C ILE A 135 -0.11 6.68 13.09
N ASP A 136 -1.43 6.71 12.92
CA ASP A 136 -2.19 7.96 12.96
C ASP A 136 -2.05 8.64 14.34
N VAL A 137 -1.80 9.95 14.35
CA VAL A 137 -1.53 10.71 15.60
C VAL A 137 -2.76 10.86 16.50
N ASN A 138 -3.97 10.68 15.97
CA ASN A 138 -5.25 10.89 16.65
C ASN A 138 -6.08 9.60 16.80
N ASP A 139 -5.74 8.52 16.08
CA ASP A 139 -6.33 7.19 16.19
C ASP A 139 -5.25 6.11 16.13
N HIS A 140 -4.65 5.76 17.27
CA HIS A 140 -3.53 4.80 17.28
C HIS A 140 -3.90 3.38 16.83
N ALA A 141 -5.19 3.05 16.68
CA ALA A 141 -5.63 1.81 16.05
C ALA A 141 -5.40 1.83 14.52
N ARG A 142 -5.34 3.04 13.92
CA ARG A 142 -4.96 3.23 12.52
C ARG A 142 -3.45 3.18 12.36
N LYS A 143 -2.94 2.10 11.78
CA LYS A 143 -1.49 1.91 11.62
C LYS A 143 -1.17 0.94 10.50
N ASP A 144 -0.01 1.15 9.89
CA ASP A 144 0.63 0.23 8.96
C ASP A 144 2.06 -0.04 9.41
N SER A 145 2.57 -1.23 9.11
CA SER A 145 3.99 -1.48 9.25
C SER A 145 4.49 -2.49 8.23
N ILE A 146 5.75 -2.36 7.85
CA ILE A 146 6.42 -3.23 6.91
C ILE A 146 7.86 -3.47 7.34
N SER A 147 8.30 -4.71 7.18
CA SER A 147 9.68 -5.12 7.41
C SER A 147 10.23 -5.75 6.14
N PHE A 148 11.40 -5.30 5.69
CA PHE A 148 12.04 -5.83 4.48
C PHE A 148 13.56 -5.88 4.61
N THR A 149 14.18 -6.70 3.76
CA THR A 149 15.64 -6.74 3.65
C THR A 149 16.08 -5.72 2.59
N LEU A 150 16.91 -4.76 3.00
CA LEU A 150 17.54 -3.78 2.12
C LEU A 150 18.96 -4.22 1.78
N PHE A 151 19.23 -4.44 0.51
CA PHE A 151 20.58 -4.65 0.00
C PHE A 151 21.19 -3.32 -0.43
N VAL A 152 22.35 -2.96 0.08
CA VAL A 152 23.09 -1.76 -0.28
C VAL A 152 24.30 -2.17 -1.11
N PRO A 153 24.35 -1.84 -2.42
CA PRO A 153 25.39 -2.31 -3.33
C PRO A 153 26.71 -1.57 -3.12
N VAL A 154 27.77 -2.10 -3.74
CA VAL A 154 29.01 -1.35 -3.97
C VAL A 154 28.92 -0.69 -5.35
N TYR A 155 29.00 0.64 -5.41
CA TYR A 155 29.05 1.36 -6.69
C TYR A 155 30.49 1.44 -7.21
N ARG A 156 30.86 0.48 -8.06
CA ARG A 156 32.15 0.51 -8.76
C ARG A 156 32.02 1.43 -9.97
N THR A 157 32.94 2.37 -10.13
CA THR A 157 32.97 3.28 -11.29
C THR A 157 34.22 3.10 -12.14
N ASP A 158 34.78 1.90 -12.11
CA ASP A 158 35.76 1.39 -13.06
C ASP A 158 35.13 1.06 -14.43
N SER A 159 33.79 1.01 -14.49
CA SER A 159 32.99 0.83 -15.69
C SER A 159 31.73 1.71 -15.64
N PRO A 160 31.10 2.00 -16.80
CA PRO A 160 29.82 2.71 -16.84
C PRO A 160 28.73 1.97 -16.08
N THR A 161 28.01 2.66 -15.20
CA THR A 161 26.94 2.09 -14.39
C THR A 161 25.87 3.15 -14.08
N MET A 162 24.81 2.79 -13.36
CA MET A 162 23.75 3.70 -12.97
C MET A 162 23.23 3.45 -11.55
N SER A 163 22.58 4.46 -10.97
CA SER A 163 21.82 4.34 -9.74
C SER A 163 20.59 3.46 -9.92
N ASP A 164 19.82 3.26 -8.84
CA ASP A 164 18.44 2.78 -9.01
C ASP A 164 17.62 3.77 -9.85
N LEU A 165 16.58 3.23 -10.50
CA LEU A 165 15.60 3.98 -11.27
C LEU A 165 14.46 4.44 -10.37
N GLU A 166 14.32 5.74 -10.15
CA GLU A 166 13.25 6.32 -9.35
C GLU A 166 12.05 6.67 -10.23
N LEU A 167 10.83 6.27 -9.80
CA LEU A 167 9.59 6.66 -10.46
C LEU A 167 8.98 7.84 -9.69
N CYS A 168 8.61 8.88 -10.42
CA CYS A 168 8.24 10.16 -9.84
C CYS A 168 6.87 10.62 -10.35
N SER A 169 6.12 11.29 -9.47
CA SER A 169 4.86 11.94 -9.82
C SER A 169 5.08 13.31 -10.46
N SER A 170 6.21 13.95 -10.14
CA SER A 170 6.61 15.24 -10.69
C SER A 170 8.13 15.40 -10.63
N ILE A 171 8.70 15.99 -11.67
CA ILE A 171 10.06 16.53 -11.67
C ILE A 171 10.02 17.92 -12.30
N ARG A 172 10.58 18.92 -11.60
CA ARG A 172 10.82 20.26 -12.16
C ARG A 172 12.24 20.70 -11.88
N GLU A 173 12.79 21.53 -12.75
CA GLU A 173 14.04 22.24 -12.44
C GLU A 173 13.82 23.13 -11.21
N ALA A 174 14.81 23.15 -10.33
CA ALA A 174 14.79 23.92 -9.10
C ALA A 174 16.11 24.67 -8.91
N PRO A 175 16.06 25.94 -8.45
CA PRO A 175 17.26 26.71 -8.22
C PRO A 175 18.05 26.18 -7.00
N PRO A 176 19.37 26.46 -6.89
CA PRO A 176 20.22 25.90 -5.83
C PRO A 176 19.83 26.23 -4.38
N ASP A 177 19.03 27.29 -4.18
CA ASP A 177 18.56 27.75 -2.89
C ASP A 177 17.16 27.22 -2.51
N GLU A 178 16.58 26.35 -3.34
CA GLU A 178 15.30 25.68 -3.08
C GLU A 178 15.36 24.89 -1.77
N ARG A 179 14.43 25.19 -0.85
CA ARG A 179 14.38 24.57 0.49
C ARG A 179 13.44 23.37 0.57
N SER A 180 13.09 22.81 -0.59
CA SER A 180 12.22 21.64 -0.67
C SER A 180 12.93 20.41 -0.11
N THR A 181 12.21 19.60 0.67
CA THR A 181 12.72 18.28 1.08
C THR A 181 12.94 17.38 -0.14
N PHE A 182 12.31 17.68 -1.27
CA PHE A 182 12.42 16.96 -2.53
C PHE A 182 13.52 17.50 -3.45
N TYR A 183 14.31 18.47 -3.00
CA TYR A 183 15.42 19.00 -3.78
C TYR A 183 16.53 17.95 -3.93
N LYS A 184 16.97 17.75 -5.18
CA LYS A 184 18.03 16.81 -5.55
C LYS A 184 18.77 17.31 -6.79
N ASN A 185 20.07 17.53 -6.64
CA ASN A 185 20.94 18.10 -7.67
C ASN A 185 20.47 19.47 -8.18
N THR A 186 19.71 19.54 -9.26
CA THR A 186 19.16 20.77 -9.86
C THR A 186 17.65 20.67 -10.09
N PHE A 187 17.00 19.73 -9.38
CA PHE A 187 15.60 19.39 -9.57
C PHE A 187 14.88 19.34 -8.22
N GLU A 188 13.59 19.64 -8.24
CA GLU A 188 12.66 19.12 -7.24
C GLU A 188 12.07 17.82 -7.80
N VAL A 189 12.30 16.71 -7.10
CA VAL A 189 11.93 15.35 -7.51
C VAL A 189 10.92 14.80 -6.50
N ILE A 190 9.65 14.76 -6.87
CA ILE A 190 8.59 14.21 -6.02
C ILE A 190 8.39 12.73 -6.39
N PRO A 191 8.77 11.78 -5.52
CA PRO A 191 8.64 10.35 -5.82
C PRO A 191 7.18 9.94 -5.95
N ASN A 192 6.96 8.77 -6.56
CA ASN A 192 5.68 8.05 -6.51
C ASN A 192 5.90 6.67 -5.88
N PRO A 193 5.87 6.55 -4.54
CA PRO A 193 6.18 5.30 -3.85
C PRO A 193 5.23 4.15 -4.19
N GLY A 194 3.98 4.47 -4.54
CA GLY A 194 2.99 3.47 -4.93
C GLY A 194 3.17 2.94 -6.36
N ALA A 195 4.11 3.48 -7.14
CA ALA A 195 4.40 3.10 -8.53
C ALA A 195 3.14 2.94 -9.41
N THR A 196 2.12 3.74 -9.14
CA THR A 196 0.82 3.67 -9.82
C THR A 196 0.57 4.98 -10.56
N PHE A 197 0.23 4.87 -11.84
CA PHE A 197 -0.04 5.96 -12.77
C PHE A 197 -1.36 5.70 -13.49
N GLY A 198 -1.84 6.63 -14.30
CA GLY A 198 -3.07 6.45 -15.08
C GLY A 198 -3.91 7.73 -15.17
N ASN A 199 -5.23 7.58 -15.16
CA ASN A 199 -6.15 8.67 -15.51
C ASN A 199 -6.04 9.88 -14.58
N LYS A 200 -5.74 9.65 -13.30
CA LYS A 200 -5.52 10.69 -12.28
C LYS A 200 -4.07 11.17 -12.21
N LEU A 201 -3.11 10.38 -12.70
CA LEU A 201 -1.68 10.70 -12.72
C LEU A 201 -1.07 10.24 -14.07
N PRO A 202 -1.33 10.99 -15.16
CA PRO A 202 -1.04 10.52 -16.53
C PRO A 202 0.43 10.63 -16.92
N TYR A 203 1.23 11.40 -16.18
CA TYR A 203 2.63 11.62 -16.48
C TYR A 203 3.52 10.79 -15.55
N LEU A 204 4.21 9.81 -16.13
CA LEU A 204 5.25 9.06 -15.45
C LEU A 204 6.58 9.77 -15.65
N TYR A 205 7.08 10.41 -14.59
CA TYR A 205 8.43 10.95 -14.56
C TYR A 205 9.40 9.89 -14.04
N TYR A 206 10.65 9.97 -14.46
CA TYR A 206 11.71 9.14 -13.91
C TYR A 206 12.97 9.94 -13.63
N TYR A 207 13.73 9.48 -12.63
CA TYR A 207 15.02 10.02 -12.23
C TYR A 207 16.03 8.89 -12.03
N LEU A 208 17.25 9.08 -12.51
CA LEU A 208 18.41 8.25 -12.16
C LEU A 208 19.71 9.01 -12.41
N GLU A 209 20.82 8.46 -11.92
CA GLU A 209 22.16 8.99 -12.14
C GLU A 209 23.02 7.97 -12.88
N LEU A 210 23.77 8.45 -13.87
CA LEU A 210 24.76 7.68 -14.60
C LEU A 210 26.15 7.97 -14.04
N TYR A 211 26.96 6.93 -13.90
CA TYR A 211 28.32 7.02 -13.36
C TYR A 211 29.34 6.32 -14.26
N GLY A 212 30.62 6.63 -14.08
CA GLY A 212 31.72 5.97 -14.80
C GLY A 212 31.76 6.30 -16.28
N LEU A 213 31.13 7.40 -16.70
CA LEU A 213 30.99 7.77 -18.11
C LEU A 213 32.34 8.07 -18.78
N GLN A 214 33.35 8.48 -18.02
CA GLN A 214 34.71 8.67 -18.51
C GLN A 214 35.33 7.37 -19.08
N HIS A 215 34.86 6.21 -18.62
CA HIS A 215 35.34 4.89 -19.05
C HIS A 215 34.66 4.36 -20.32
N LEU A 216 33.70 5.10 -20.89
CA LEU A 216 33.11 4.77 -22.20
C LEU A 216 34.19 4.81 -23.29
N ALA A 217 34.25 3.80 -24.16
CA ALA A 217 35.21 3.78 -25.26
C ALA A 217 34.82 4.77 -26.37
N ALA A 218 33.52 4.89 -26.65
CA ALA A 218 33.02 5.80 -27.67
C ALA A 218 33.00 7.27 -27.21
N ALA A 219 33.19 8.19 -28.15
CA ALA A 219 33.04 9.63 -27.90
C ALA A 219 31.58 10.06 -27.67
N THR A 220 30.62 9.23 -28.09
CA THR A 220 29.18 9.45 -27.88
C THR A 220 28.53 8.20 -27.33
N TYR A 221 27.53 8.38 -26.48
CA TYR A 221 26.70 7.31 -25.91
C TYR A 221 25.22 7.63 -26.10
N SER A 222 24.36 6.62 -25.93
CA SER A 222 22.91 6.78 -25.95
C SER A 222 22.29 6.32 -24.64
N VAL A 223 21.29 7.05 -24.19
CA VAL A 223 20.38 6.63 -23.12
C VAL A 223 19.02 6.39 -23.74
N THR A 224 18.55 5.16 -23.63
CA THR A 224 17.27 4.72 -24.19
C THR A 224 16.32 4.39 -23.05
N ALA A 225 15.23 5.15 -22.94
CA ALA A 225 14.13 4.86 -22.03
C ALA A 225 12.99 4.19 -22.82
N SER A 226 12.53 3.04 -22.36
CA SER A 226 11.43 2.30 -22.99
C SER A 226 10.39 1.90 -21.96
N VAL A 227 9.12 2.02 -22.30
CA VAL A 227 8.01 1.41 -21.56
C VAL A 227 7.64 0.12 -22.26
N LEU A 228 7.68 -0.99 -21.54
CA LEU A 228 7.32 -2.32 -22.02
C LEU A 228 6.02 -2.77 -21.38
N ASP A 229 5.17 -3.45 -22.15
CA ASP A 229 3.99 -4.12 -21.60
C ASP A 229 4.37 -5.48 -20.96
N ALA A 230 3.38 -6.17 -20.39
CA ALA A 230 3.56 -7.47 -19.74
C ALA A 230 4.08 -8.60 -20.68
N THR A 231 4.13 -8.38 -21.99
CA THR A 231 4.68 -9.30 -23.00
C THR A 231 6.08 -8.91 -23.47
N ASP A 232 6.75 -7.99 -22.76
CA ASP A 232 8.04 -7.38 -23.11
C ASP A 232 8.00 -6.60 -24.44
N ARG A 233 6.81 -6.23 -24.91
CA ARG A 233 6.68 -5.39 -26.11
C ARG A 233 6.85 -3.92 -25.72
N ILE A 234 7.76 -3.24 -26.41
CA ILE A 234 7.95 -1.79 -26.27
C ILE A 234 6.70 -1.06 -26.78
N VAL A 235 6.03 -0.34 -25.90
CA VAL A 235 4.85 0.51 -26.21
C VAL A 235 5.24 1.99 -26.34
N PHE A 236 6.23 2.44 -25.57
CA PHE A 236 6.83 3.77 -25.74
C PHE A 236 8.36 3.69 -25.71
N LYS A 237 9.02 4.61 -26.42
CA LYS A 237 10.48 4.70 -26.46
C LYS A 237 10.94 6.13 -26.67
N HIS A 238 11.86 6.57 -25.84
CA HIS A 238 12.63 7.79 -26.00
C HIS A 238 14.12 7.46 -26.02
N GLN A 239 14.88 8.06 -26.94
CA GLN A 239 16.33 7.87 -27.02
C GLN A 239 17.01 9.23 -27.12
N ARG A 240 18.04 9.44 -26.29
CA ARG A 240 18.89 10.63 -26.32
C ARG A 240 20.33 10.22 -26.57
N ARG A 241 20.94 10.80 -27.61
CA ARG A 241 22.37 10.65 -27.89
C ARG A 241 23.12 11.82 -27.26
N LYS A 242 24.22 11.52 -26.56
CA LYS A 242 25.03 12.49 -25.81
C LYS A 242 26.51 12.34 -26.13
N VAL A 243 27.25 13.43 -25.93
CA VAL A 243 28.72 13.46 -26.05
C VAL A 243 29.32 13.11 -24.69
N ARG A 244 30.37 12.29 -24.67
CA ARG A 244 31.10 11.94 -23.45
C ARG A 244 32.00 13.11 -23.02
N ASN A 245 31.47 14.02 -22.20
CA ASN A 245 32.18 15.17 -21.64
C ASN A 245 32.10 15.29 -20.10
N LEU A 246 31.42 14.37 -19.43
CA LEU A 246 31.23 14.35 -17.97
C LEU A 246 31.61 12.97 -17.41
N HIS A 247 31.91 12.90 -16.12
CA HIS A 247 32.17 11.64 -15.40
C HIS A 247 30.88 10.97 -14.91
N SER A 248 29.89 11.80 -14.56
CA SER A 248 28.54 11.41 -14.15
C SER A 248 27.53 12.43 -14.65
N THR A 249 26.27 12.03 -14.76
CA THR A 249 25.17 12.94 -15.12
C THR A 249 23.84 12.44 -14.58
N VAL A 250 22.90 13.36 -14.37
CA VAL A 250 21.52 13.04 -14.02
C VAL A 250 20.72 12.81 -15.30
N GLU A 251 19.91 11.75 -15.32
CA GLU A 251 18.95 11.50 -16.38
C GLU A 251 17.53 11.59 -15.83
N VAL A 252 16.76 12.49 -16.43
CA VAL A 252 15.32 12.63 -16.19
C VAL A 252 14.55 12.58 -17.50
N GLY A 253 13.33 12.08 -17.42
CA GLY A 253 12.40 12.08 -18.54
C GLY A 253 10.97 11.85 -18.09
N VAL A 254 10.08 11.84 -19.07
CA VAL A 254 8.64 11.70 -18.86
C VAL A 254 8.02 10.86 -19.97
N PHE A 255 7.02 10.07 -19.62
CA PHE A 255 6.09 9.42 -20.53
C PHE A 255 4.66 9.83 -20.19
N ASP A 256 3.88 10.16 -21.21
CA ASP A 256 2.43 10.27 -21.08
C ASP A 256 1.85 8.85 -21.19
N VAL A 257 1.36 8.32 -20.06
CA VAL A 257 0.77 6.99 -19.96
C VAL A 257 -0.77 7.02 -19.99
N SER A 258 -1.37 8.18 -20.30
CA SER A 258 -2.83 8.32 -20.37
C SER A 258 -3.48 7.42 -21.41
N SER A 259 -2.76 7.04 -22.46
CA SER A 259 -3.26 6.15 -23.52
C SER A 259 -2.96 4.66 -23.27
N LEU A 260 -2.22 4.32 -22.21
CA LEU A 260 -1.92 2.92 -21.90
C LEU A 260 -3.13 2.27 -21.24
N ARG A 261 -3.43 1.02 -21.60
CA ARG A 261 -4.48 0.26 -20.91
C ARG A 261 -4.09 0.00 -19.45
N SER A 262 -5.08 -0.29 -18.62
CA SER A 262 -4.83 -0.78 -17.26
C SER A 262 -3.94 -2.02 -17.29
N GLY A 263 -2.93 -2.06 -16.42
CA GLY A 263 -2.05 -3.21 -16.28
C GLY A 263 -0.64 -2.86 -15.84
N VAL A 264 0.19 -3.91 -15.69
CA VAL A 264 1.60 -3.76 -15.30
C VAL A 264 2.47 -3.50 -16.52
N TYR A 265 3.36 -2.53 -16.37
CA TYR A 265 4.37 -2.15 -17.34
C TYR A 265 5.74 -2.12 -16.68
N VAL A 266 6.78 -2.11 -17.51
CA VAL A 266 8.17 -1.95 -17.08
C VAL A 266 8.72 -0.68 -17.73
N LEU A 267 9.21 0.26 -16.93
CA LEU A 267 10.12 1.29 -17.42
C LEU A 267 11.53 0.71 -17.40
N LYS A 268 12.16 0.61 -18.57
CA LYS A 268 13.54 0.14 -18.74
C LYS A 268 14.41 1.27 -19.30
N ILE A 269 15.52 1.54 -18.64
CA ILE A 269 16.54 2.50 -19.08
C ILE A 269 17.81 1.74 -19.43
N VAL A 270 18.32 1.96 -20.64
CA VAL A 270 19.55 1.34 -21.15
C VAL A 270 20.57 2.42 -21.50
N LEU A 271 21.76 2.31 -20.90
CA LEU A 271 22.95 3.04 -21.33
C LEU A 271 23.68 2.18 -22.37
N SER A 272 24.00 2.77 -23.52
CA SER A 272 24.68 2.08 -24.61
C SER A 272 25.71 2.96 -25.32
N ASP A 273 26.68 2.35 -25.97
CA ASP A 273 27.60 3.02 -26.89
C ASP A 273 27.70 2.28 -28.24
N SER A 274 28.38 2.90 -29.20
CA SER A 274 28.52 2.33 -30.55
C SER A 274 29.55 1.21 -30.65
N VAL A 275 30.30 0.91 -29.60
CA VAL A 275 31.43 -0.03 -29.61
C VAL A 275 31.04 -1.35 -28.96
N HIS A 276 30.40 -1.30 -27.79
CA HIS A 276 30.05 -2.45 -26.96
C HIS A 276 28.55 -2.76 -26.97
N GLY A 277 27.72 -1.84 -27.48
CA GLY A 277 26.27 -1.98 -27.41
C GLY A 277 25.75 -1.57 -26.04
N GLU A 278 24.96 -2.42 -25.38
CA GLU A 278 24.41 -2.16 -24.05
C GLU A 278 25.47 -2.31 -22.96
N LEU A 279 25.57 -1.32 -22.08
CA LEU A 279 26.62 -1.22 -21.06
C LEU A 279 26.08 -1.34 -19.64
N ALA A 280 24.90 -0.76 -19.40
CA ALA A 280 24.23 -0.83 -18.12
C ALA A 280 22.72 -0.68 -18.33
N GLU A 281 21.95 -1.26 -17.41
CA GLU A 281 20.50 -1.26 -17.43
C GLU A 281 19.93 -1.07 -16.02
N ALA A 282 18.84 -0.30 -15.94
CA ALA A 282 17.96 -0.29 -14.78
C ALA A 282 16.53 -0.41 -15.27
N GLN A 283 15.70 -1.12 -14.51
CA GLN A 283 14.29 -1.27 -14.84
C GLN A 283 13.42 -1.27 -13.59
N ARG A 284 12.19 -0.82 -13.74
CA ARG A 284 11.21 -0.79 -12.66
C ARG A 284 9.81 -1.06 -13.17
N LYS A 285 9.10 -1.93 -12.45
CA LYS A 285 7.68 -2.20 -12.70
C LYS A 285 6.83 -1.05 -12.17
N PHE A 286 5.75 -0.74 -12.87
CA PHE A 286 4.72 0.19 -12.45
C PHE A 286 3.37 -0.27 -12.95
N PHE A 287 2.31 0.17 -12.29
CA PHE A 287 0.93 -0.12 -12.69
C PHE A 287 0.31 1.11 -13.35
N VAL A 288 -0.44 0.89 -14.42
CA VAL A 288 -1.32 1.91 -15.01
C VAL A 288 -2.75 1.55 -14.66
N TYR A 289 -3.53 2.52 -14.20
CA TYR A 289 -4.96 2.41 -13.95
C TYR A 289 -5.74 3.39 -14.85
N ASN A 290 -6.27 2.86 -15.95
CA ASN A 290 -7.05 3.60 -16.94
C ASN A 290 -8.35 2.82 -17.24
N PRO A 291 -9.35 2.85 -16.33
CA PRO A 291 -10.55 2.02 -16.44
C PRO A 291 -11.41 2.32 -17.68
N SER A 292 -11.28 3.52 -18.26
CA SER A 292 -12.01 3.96 -19.44
C SER A 292 -11.44 3.49 -20.78
N ILE A 293 -10.31 2.77 -20.78
CA ILE A 293 -9.71 2.23 -22.01
C ILE A 293 -10.09 0.75 -22.09
N GLU A 294 -11.04 0.43 -22.98
CA GLU A 294 -11.56 -0.92 -23.18
C GLU A 294 -10.50 -1.90 -23.72
N LEU A 295 -10.69 -3.18 -23.39
CA LEU A 295 -9.90 -4.28 -23.96
C LEU A 295 -10.33 -4.49 -25.42
N ALA A 296 -9.50 -4.11 -26.38
CA ALA A 296 -9.71 -4.56 -27.75
C ALA A 296 -9.56 -6.10 -27.80
N ASP A 297 -10.64 -6.78 -28.14
CA ASP A 297 -10.77 -8.23 -28.34
C ASP A 297 -9.48 -8.81 -28.94
N THR A 298 -8.65 -9.43 -28.11
CA THR A 298 -7.50 -10.20 -28.58
C THR A 298 -7.84 -11.67 -28.39
N SER A 299 -8.61 -12.18 -29.34
CA SER A 299 -8.79 -13.61 -29.55
C SER A 299 -7.42 -14.31 -29.54
N ALA A 300 -7.31 -15.32 -28.67
CA ALA A 300 -6.37 -16.43 -28.71
C ALA A 300 -4.86 -16.11 -28.66
N ARG A 301 -4.27 -16.26 -27.47
CA ARG A 301 -2.97 -16.92 -27.26
C ARG A 301 -2.89 -17.40 -25.81
N GLU A 302 -2.70 -18.70 -25.62
CA GLU A 302 -2.43 -19.33 -24.32
C GLU A 302 -1.25 -18.64 -23.60
N SER A 303 -1.32 -18.49 -22.27
CA SER A 303 -0.27 -18.90 -21.31
C SER A 303 -0.43 -18.20 -19.95
N THR A 304 -0.55 -18.99 -18.87
CA THR A 304 0.08 -18.93 -17.52
C THR A 304 0.65 -17.62 -16.91
N LYS A 305 0.41 -16.44 -17.48
CA LYS A 305 1.03 -15.16 -17.10
C LYS A 305 0.10 -13.96 -17.24
N GLU A 306 -1.17 -14.16 -17.59
CA GLU A 306 -2.17 -13.10 -17.69
C GLU A 306 -2.34 -12.33 -16.36
N TYR A 307 -2.16 -13.03 -15.24
CA TYR A 307 -2.14 -12.43 -13.91
C TYR A 307 -1.04 -11.37 -13.74
N LEU A 308 0.09 -11.48 -14.47
CA LEU A 308 1.17 -10.48 -14.42
C LEU A 308 0.74 -9.14 -15.00
N ALA A 309 -0.24 -9.13 -15.92
CA ALA A 309 -0.82 -7.91 -16.48
C ALA A 309 -1.95 -7.34 -15.62
N SER A 310 -2.42 -8.06 -14.60
CA SER A 310 -3.49 -7.65 -13.69
C SER A 310 -2.94 -6.95 -12.44
N GLU A 311 -3.84 -6.50 -11.55
CA GLU A 311 -3.48 -5.95 -10.23
C GLU A 311 -2.58 -6.88 -9.40
N TYR A 312 -2.68 -8.21 -9.61
CA TYR A 312 -1.86 -9.19 -8.90
C TYR A 312 -0.39 -9.19 -9.32
N GLY A 313 -0.03 -8.66 -10.50
CA GLY A 313 1.33 -8.76 -11.05
C GLY A 313 2.41 -8.06 -10.21
N VAL A 314 2.02 -7.15 -9.32
CA VAL A 314 2.89 -6.43 -8.38
C VAL A 314 2.55 -6.70 -6.92
N MET A 315 1.47 -7.42 -6.63
CA MET A 315 0.98 -7.68 -5.28
C MET A 315 1.97 -8.52 -4.47
N GLY A 316 2.25 -8.14 -3.23
CA GLY A 316 3.14 -8.86 -2.33
C GLY A 316 2.50 -10.13 -1.77
N GLU A 317 3.31 -11.05 -1.25
CA GLU A 317 2.79 -12.31 -0.67
C GLU A 317 1.81 -12.09 0.49
N ASN A 318 2.13 -11.16 1.39
CA ASN A 318 1.26 -10.84 2.53
C ASN A 318 -0.08 -10.26 2.09
N ASP A 319 -0.08 -9.36 1.10
CA ASP A 319 -1.30 -8.75 0.57
C ASP A 319 -2.21 -9.83 -0.05
N MET A 320 -1.63 -10.79 -0.77
CA MET A 320 -2.36 -11.92 -1.33
C MET A 320 -2.94 -12.84 -0.25
N ASP A 321 -2.17 -13.15 0.79
CA ASP A 321 -2.66 -13.99 1.89
C ASP A 321 -3.78 -13.31 2.68
N GLN A 322 -3.70 -11.99 2.84
CA GLN A 322 -4.76 -11.19 3.42
C GLN A 322 -6.01 -11.17 2.53
N GLU A 323 -5.86 -10.92 1.22
CA GLU A 323 -6.97 -10.96 0.27
C GLU A 323 -7.63 -12.35 0.27
N PHE A 324 -6.84 -13.42 0.21
CA PHE A 324 -7.39 -14.78 0.23
C PHE A 324 -8.09 -15.14 1.55
N ALA A 325 -7.64 -14.58 2.68
CA ALA A 325 -8.32 -14.77 3.95
C ALA A 325 -9.76 -14.25 3.93
N ILE A 326 -10.00 -13.15 3.20
CA ILE A 326 -11.32 -12.57 2.98
C ILE A 326 -12.09 -13.35 1.91
N ASP A 327 -11.45 -13.64 0.77
CA ASP A 327 -12.03 -14.38 -0.35
C ASP A 327 -12.50 -15.79 0.06
N ARG A 328 -11.92 -16.33 1.14
CA ARG A 328 -12.31 -17.62 1.73
C ARG A 328 -13.81 -17.74 2.00
N TYR A 329 -14.52 -16.64 2.26
CA TYR A 329 -15.98 -16.67 2.46
C TYR A 329 -16.79 -17.13 1.24
N ILE A 330 -16.21 -17.01 0.05
CA ILE A 330 -16.83 -17.46 -1.22
C ILE A 330 -15.99 -18.52 -1.95
N ALA A 331 -14.92 -19.00 -1.30
CA ALA A 331 -14.07 -20.06 -1.80
C ALA A 331 -14.68 -21.44 -1.48
N THR A 332 -14.50 -22.38 -2.40
CA THR A 332 -14.79 -23.80 -2.15
C THR A 332 -13.71 -24.45 -1.29
N GLY A 333 -14.03 -25.57 -0.63
CA GLY A 333 -13.04 -26.31 0.16
C GLY A 333 -11.79 -26.72 -0.64
N ASP A 334 -11.98 -27.09 -1.91
CA ASP A 334 -10.88 -27.42 -2.82
C ASP A 334 -10.01 -26.20 -3.16
N GLU A 335 -10.62 -25.03 -3.36
CA GLU A 335 -9.90 -23.77 -3.58
C GLU A 335 -9.08 -23.36 -2.35
N VAL A 336 -9.64 -23.50 -1.14
CA VAL A 336 -8.93 -23.25 0.13
C VAL A 336 -7.73 -24.17 0.28
N LYS A 337 -7.93 -25.47 0.06
CA LYS A 337 -6.85 -26.46 0.12
C LYS A 337 -5.78 -26.14 -0.91
N LYS A 338 -6.17 -25.90 -2.17
CA LYS A 338 -5.25 -25.60 -3.27
C LYS A 338 -4.41 -24.36 -2.97
N TYR A 339 -5.00 -23.28 -2.44
CA TYR A 339 -4.24 -22.08 -2.08
C TYR A 339 -3.24 -22.33 -0.96
N SER A 340 -3.61 -23.12 0.05
CA SER A 340 -2.72 -23.44 1.18
C SER A 340 -1.48 -24.25 0.81
N GLU A 341 -1.55 -24.97 -0.32
CA GLU A 341 -0.43 -25.76 -0.87
C GLU A 341 0.50 -24.92 -1.77
N LEU A 342 0.19 -23.63 -2.01
CA LEU A 342 1.01 -22.73 -2.82
C LEU A 342 2.12 -22.09 -1.97
N HIS A 343 3.36 -22.22 -2.45
CA HIS A 343 4.55 -21.71 -1.75
C HIS A 343 5.31 -20.62 -2.51
N SER A 344 4.91 -20.32 -3.75
CA SER A 344 5.54 -19.25 -4.54
C SER A 344 4.59 -18.07 -4.70
N VAL A 345 5.17 -16.87 -4.65
CA VAL A 345 4.46 -15.60 -4.87
C VAL A 345 3.72 -15.63 -6.20
N ASP A 346 4.39 -16.06 -7.27
CA ASP A 346 3.80 -16.12 -8.60
C ASP A 346 2.63 -17.11 -8.69
N ALA A 347 2.67 -18.24 -7.98
CA ALA A 347 1.55 -19.17 -7.96
C ALA A 347 0.35 -18.63 -7.18
N LYS A 348 0.59 -17.91 -6.07
CA LYS A 348 -0.49 -17.23 -5.33
C LYS A 348 -1.15 -16.13 -6.16
N ARG A 349 -0.35 -15.34 -6.90
CA ARG A 349 -0.85 -14.30 -7.83
C ARG A 349 -1.71 -14.92 -8.92
N GLU A 350 -1.20 -15.98 -9.53
CA GLU A 350 -1.91 -16.73 -10.56
C GLU A 350 -3.23 -17.28 -10.03
N PHE A 351 -3.20 -17.87 -8.82
CA PHE A 351 -4.38 -18.40 -8.19
C PHE A 351 -5.45 -17.34 -7.98
N LEU A 352 -5.11 -16.21 -7.34
CA LEU A 352 -6.09 -15.16 -7.02
C LEU A 352 -6.67 -14.53 -8.29
N TYR A 353 -5.82 -14.31 -9.29
CA TYR A 353 -6.26 -13.86 -10.60
C TYR A 353 -7.33 -14.79 -11.19
N PHE A 354 -7.04 -16.10 -11.26
CA PHE A 354 -8.00 -17.04 -11.82
C PHE A 354 -9.20 -17.31 -10.91
N PHE A 355 -9.05 -17.16 -9.59
CA PHE A 355 -10.13 -17.27 -8.61
C PHE A 355 -11.24 -16.27 -8.91
N TRP A 356 -10.85 -15.01 -9.14
CA TRP A 356 -11.78 -13.94 -9.51
C TRP A 356 -12.19 -14.01 -10.96
N LYS A 357 -11.27 -14.27 -11.91
CA LYS A 357 -11.61 -14.42 -13.33
C LYS A 357 -12.70 -15.47 -13.57
N LYS A 358 -12.69 -16.58 -12.83
CA LYS A 358 -13.73 -17.61 -12.91
C LYS A 358 -15.11 -17.12 -12.42
N ARG A 359 -15.12 -16.10 -11.56
CA ARG A 359 -16.31 -15.48 -10.96
C ARG A 359 -16.70 -14.18 -11.65
N ASP A 360 -16.09 -13.88 -12.80
CA ASP A 360 -16.39 -12.69 -13.60
C ASP A 360 -17.74 -12.84 -14.32
N PRO A 361 -18.78 -12.06 -13.96
CA PRO A 361 -20.08 -12.17 -14.61
C PRO A 361 -20.07 -11.60 -16.02
N ASP A 362 -19.20 -10.62 -16.31
CA ASP A 362 -19.07 -10.01 -17.63
C ASP A 362 -17.60 -9.83 -18.02
N PRO A 363 -16.98 -10.87 -18.63
CA PRO A 363 -15.59 -10.82 -19.07
C PRO A 363 -15.30 -9.77 -20.16
N SER A 364 -16.33 -9.09 -20.71
CA SER A 364 -16.15 -8.02 -21.69
C SER A 364 -15.72 -6.69 -21.06
N THR A 365 -15.88 -6.55 -19.75
CA THR A 365 -15.46 -5.35 -19.03
C THR A 365 -14.01 -5.47 -18.57
N SER A 366 -13.38 -4.33 -18.26
CA SER A 366 -11.99 -4.27 -17.80
C SER A 366 -11.84 -4.59 -16.30
N VAL A 367 -12.95 -4.83 -15.61
CA VAL A 367 -13.01 -5.02 -14.16
C VAL A 367 -13.94 -6.18 -13.83
N ASN A 368 -13.63 -6.93 -12.79
CA ASN A 368 -14.52 -7.98 -12.35
C ASN A 368 -15.62 -7.39 -11.45
N GLU A 369 -16.85 -7.27 -11.93
CA GLU A 369 -17.95 -6.63 -11.17
C GLU A 369 -18.25 -7.39 -9.88
N ALA A 370 -18.19 -8.72 -9.91
CA ALA A 370 -18.39 -9.54 -8.72
C ALA A 370 -17.32 -9.27 -7.66
N LYS A 371 -16.05 -9.12 -8.05
CA LYS A 371 -14.96 -8.72 -7.15
C LYS A 371 -15.20 -7.33 -6.58
N GLN A 372 -15.55 -6.37 -7.43
CA GLN A 372 -15.80 -5.00 -6.98
C GLN A 372 -16.91 -4.92 -5.93
N GLU A 373 -18.00 -5.63 -6.18
CA GLU A 373 -19.16 -5.70 -5.30
C GLU A 373 -18.83 -6.40 -3.98
N PHE A 374 -18.12 -7.54 -4.06
CA PHE A 374 -17.63 -8.25 -2.88
C PHE A 374 -16.70 -7.38 -2.03
N MET A 375 -15.72 -6.72 -2.64
CA MET A 375 -14.80 -5.82 -1.94
C MET A 375 -15.49 -4.57 -1.39
N ALA A 376 -16.58 -4.11 -2.02
CA ALA A 376 -17.42 -3.05 -1.46
C ALA A 376 -18.14 -3.51 -0.19
N ARG A 377 -18.64 -4.74 -0.15
CA ARG A 377 -19.24 -5.32 1.08
C ARG A 377 -18.21 -5.50 2.19
N VAL A 378 -16.97 -5.88 1.85
CA VAL A 378 -15.86 -5.98 2.81
C VAL A 378 -15.54 -4.62 3.43
N ARG A 379 -15.43 -3.57 2.61
CA ARG A 379 -15.22 -2.20 3.11
C ARG A 379 -16.35 -1.76 4.03
N TYR A 380 -17.60 -1.96 3.62
CA TYR A 380 -18.77 -1.65 4.44
C TYR A 380 -18.73 -2.42 5.77
N ALA A 381 -18.41 -3.71 5.74
CA ALA A 381 -18.31 -4.53 6.93
C ALA A 381 -17.26 -3.98 7.90
N ASN A 382 -16.07 -3.62 7.40
CA ASN A 382 -15.02 -3.02 8.21
C ASN A 382 -15.45 -1.67 8.80
N ASP A 383 -16.13 -0.83 8.04
CA ASP A 383 -16.57 0.48 8.54
C ASP A 383 -17.65 0.37 9.61
N GLN A 384 -18.61 -0.54 9.44
CA GLN A 384 -19.79 -0.61 10.30
C GLN A 384 -19.67 -1.60 11.46
N PHE A 385 -18.90 -2.68 11.30
CA PHE A 385 -18.93 -3.81 12.23
C PHE A 385 -17.60 -4.09 12.92
N SER A 386 -16.56 -3.27 12.73
CA SER A 386 -15.32 -3.43 13.49
C SER A 386 -15.56 -3.27 14.99
N SER A 387 -15.03 -4.20 15.78
CA SER A 387 -15.16 -4.21 17.25
C SER A 387 -13.80 -4.31 17.92
N GLY A 388 -13.47 -3.34 18.78
CA GLY A 388 -12.17 -3.28 19.45
C GLY A 388 -10.99 -3.23 18.45
N MET A 389 -10.15 -4.28 18.48
CA MET A 389 -9.00 -4.46 17.58
C MET A 389 -9.30 -5.36 16.38
N GLU A 390 -10.51 -5.93 16.28
CA GLU A 390 -10.91 -6.87 15.24
C GLU A 390 -11.57 -6.13 14.06
N SER A 391 -11.11 -6.38 12.82
CA SER A 391 -11.82 -5.97 11.61
C SER A 391 -13.27 -6.42 11.61
N GLY A 392 -14.13 -5.56 11.08
CA GLY A 392 -15.51 -5.92 10.77
C GLY A 392 -15.65 -7.14 9.87
N TRP A 393 -14.78 -7.36 8.88
CA TRP A 393 -14.84 -8.54 8.00
C TRP A 393 -14.71 -9.87 8.75
N LYS A 394 -14.05 -9.90 9.92
CA LYS A 394 -13.90 -11.10 10.77
C LYS A 394 -15.05 -11.29 11.76
N THR A 395 -15.88 -10.26 11.97
CA THR A 395 -17.05 -10.37 12.86
C THR A 395 -18.18 -11.16 12.19
N ASP A 396 -19.06 -11.74 12.99
CA ASP A 396 -20.20 -12.50 12.46
C ASP A 396 -21.13 -11.62 11.61
N ARG A 397 -21.41 -10.38 12.04
CA ARG A 397 -22.22 -9.43 11.26
C ARG A 397 -21.54 -9.06 9.94
N GLY A 398 -20.23 -8.80 9.97
CA GLY A 398 -19.48 -8.50 8.76
C GLY A 398 -19.41 -9.67 7.80
N ARG A 399 -19.17 -10.90 8.30
CA ARG A 399 -19.21 -12.13 7.51
C ARG A 399 -20.57 -12.32 6.84
N VAL A 400 -21.67 -12.22 7.59
CA VAL A 400 -23.04 -12.36 7.05
C VAL A 400 -23.29 -11.28 5.99
N TYR A 401 -22.90 -10.03 6.24
CA TYR A 401 -23.05 -8.96 5.26
C TYR A 401 -22.23 -9.20 3.98
N ILE A 402 -21.00 -9.69 4.11
CA ILE A 402 -20.13 -10.01 2.96
C ILE A 402 -20.76 -11.13 2.12
N MET A 403 -21.18 -12.22 2.77
CA MET A 403 -21.73 -13.39 2.10
C MET A 403 -23.09 -13.14 1.45
N TYR A 404 -23.99 -12.46 2.17
CA TYR A 404 -25.40 -12.35 1.77
C TYR A 404 -25.80 -10.96 1.29
N GLY A 405 -24.92 -9.97 1.44
CA GLY A 405 -25.16 -8.59 1.02
C GLY A 405 -25.88 -7.77 2.10
N LYS A 406 -26.54 -6.69 1.67
CA LYS A 406 -27.31 -5.84 2.56
C LYS A 406 -28.62 -6.55 2.95
N PRO A 407 -28.98 -6.62 4.24
CA PRO A 407 -30.29 -7.13 4.65
C PRO A 407 -31.42 -6.22 4.18
N ASP A 408 -32.59 -6.81 3.92
CA ASP A 408 -33.80 -6.08 3.57
C ASP A 408 -34.30 -5.26 4.76
N GLU A 409 -34.20 -5.83 5.96
CA GLU A 409 -34.63 -5.22 7.21
C GLU A 409 -33.67 -5.58 8.36
N ILE A 410 -33.47 -4.62 9.28
CA ILE A 410 -32.71 -4.82 10.50
C ILE A 410 -33.57 -4.35 11.68
N GLU A 411 -33.99 -5.29 12.52
CA GLU A 411 -34.58 -5.01 13.82
C GLU A 411 -33.46 -4.87 14.85
N ARG A 412 -33.45 -3.74 15.58
CA ARG A 412 -32.41 -3.43 16.56
C ARG A 412 -32.99 -3.29 17.94
N HIS A 413 -32.38 -3.98 18.90
CA HIS A 413 -32.77 -3.95 20.31
C HIS A 413 -31.56 -3.51 21.15
N PRO A 414 -31.17 -2.22 21.10
CA PRO A 414 -29.92 -1.76 21.71
C PRO A 414 -29.99 -1.58 23.23
N ASN A 415 -31.18 -1.34 23.80
CA ASN A 415 -31.36 -0.97 25.21
C ASN A 415 -32.71 -1.48 25.75
N GLU A 416 -32.90 -2.79 25.78
CA GLU A 416 -34.04 -3.41 26.44
C GLU A 416 -33.69 -3.79 27.88
N SER A 417 -34.52 -3.37 28.83
CA SER A 417 -34.24 -3.58 30.25
C SER A 417 -34.26 -5.07 30.58
N GLY A 418 -33.14 -5.58 31.10
CA GLY A 418 -33.03 -6.97 31.56
C GLY A 418 -32.60 -7.98 30.51
N VAL A 419 -32.33 -7.55 29.26
CA VAL A 419 -31.82 -8.41 28.18
C VAL A 419 -30.56 -7.81 27.56
N LYS A 420 -29.70 -8.67 27.00
CA LYS A 420 -28.53 -8.26 26.23
C LYS A 420 -28.94 -7.61 24.90
N PRO A 421 -28.19 -6.61 24.40
CA PRO A 421 -28.46 -6.02 23.09
C PRO A 421 -28.38 -7.06 21.96
N TYR A 422 -29.31 -6.98 21.02
CA TYR A 422 -29.36 -7.90 19.87
C TYR A 422 -29.89 -7.23 18.60
N GLU A 423 -29.59 -7.84 17.45
CA GLU A 423 -30.10 -7.45 16.15
C GLU A 423 -30.66 -8.68 15.42
N ILE A 424 -31.76 -8.50 14.69
CA ILE A 424 -32.30 -9.50 13.77
C ILE A 424 -32.27 -8.93 12.36
N TRP A 425 -31.61 -9.62 11.45
CA TRP A 425 -31.45 -9.21 10.06
C TRP A 425 -32.28 -10.13 9.17
N TYR A 426 -33.18 -9.55 8.37
CA TYR A 426 -34.06 -10.29 7.49
C TYR A 426 -33.61 -10.18 6.03
N TYR A 427 -33.64 -11.31 5.33
CA TYR A 427 -33.38 -11.42 3.89
C TYR A 427 -34.54 -12.17 3.23
N HIS A 428 -35.46 -11.43 2.63
CA HIS A 428 -36.66 -11.98 2.00
C HIS A 428 -36.35 -12.72 0.68
N GLY A 429 -35.27 -12.31 -0.01
CA GLY A 429 -34.87 -12.89 -1.29
C GLY A 429 -34.08 -14.20 -1.20
N ILE A 430 -33.64 -14.61 0.00
CA ILE A 430 -32.76 -15.77 0.18
C ILE A 430 -33.59 -16.94 0.75
N GLN A 431 -33.55 -18.10 0.09
CA GLN A 431 -34.22 -19.34 0.52
C GLN A 431 -35.71 -19.21 0.88
N GLY A 432 -36.41 -18.23 0.28
CA GLY A 432 -37.83 -17.96 0.58
C GLY A 432 -38.06 -17.10 1.82
N GLY A 433 -37.01 -16.50 2.38
CA GLY A 433 -37.01 -15.71 3.61
C GLY A 433 -36.11 -16.36 4.65
N VAL A 434 -35.02 -15.68 5.03
CA VAL A 434 -34.17 -16.09 6.15
C VAL A 434 -33.92 -14.94 7.10
N GLU A 435 -33.63 -15.29 8.34
CA GLU A 435 -33.21 -14.37 9.39
C GLU A 435 -31.84 -14.76 9.94
N PHE A 436 -31.12 -13.77 10.44
CA PHE A 436 -29.88 -13.92 11.18
C PHE A 436 -29.98 -13.11 12.47
N VAL A 437 -29.77 -13.77 13.61
CA VAL A 437 -29.91 -13.18 14.93
C VAL A 437 -28.54 -13.05 15.57
N PHE A 438 -28.19 -11.84 15.99
CA PHE A 438 -26.91 -11.53 16.61
C PHE A 438 -27.10 -10.95 18.00
N ILE A 439 -26.28 -11.40 18.97
CA ILE A 439 -26.31 -10.90 20.36
C ILE A 439 -24.95 -10.32 20.72
N ASP A 440 -24.94 -9.12 21.32
CA ASP A 440 -23.75 -8.59 21.99
C ASP A 440 -23.58 -9.27 23.36
N LYS A 441 -22.77 -10.32 23.41
CA LYS A 441 -22.49 -11.03 24.66
C LYS A 441 -21.58 -10.25 25.60
N THR A 442 -20.73 -9.41 25.03
CA THR A 442 -19.58 -8.79 25.70
C THR A 442 -19.90 -7.41 26.28
N GLY A 443 -20.91 -6.72 25.73
CA GLY A 443 -21.23 -5.33 26.05
C GLY A 443 -20.31 -4.32 25.36
N PHE A 444 -19.45 -4.77 24.44
CA PHE A 444 -18.50 -3.96 23.69
C PHE A 444 -18.85 -3.88 22.20
N ALA A 445 -20.14 -4.03 21.85
CA ALA A 445 -20.65 -4.02 20.48
C ALA A 445 -20.08 -5.14 19.58
N ASP A 446 -19.67 -6.26 20.18
CA ASP A 446 -19.28 -7.49 19.50
C ASP A 446 -20.49 -8.44 19.38
N TYR A 447 -21.26 -8.26 18.31
CA TYR A 447 -22.50 -8.99 18.05
C TYR A 447 -22.18 -10.33 17.35
N MET A 448 -22.33 -11.42 18.10
CA MET A 448 -22.11 -12.79 17.62
C MET A 448 -23.38 -13.40 17.05
N LEU A 449 -23.29 -14.16 15.96
CA LEU A 449 -24.40 -14.91 15.40
C LEU A 449 -24.78 -16.02 16.37
N VAL A 450 -26.06 -16.07 16.75
CA VAL A 450 -26.59 -17.09 17.67
C VAL A 450 -27.69 -17.95 17.05
N HIS A 451 -28.36 -17.46 16.01
CA HIS A 451 -29.38 -18.19 15.27
C HIS A 451 -29.47 -17.70 13.84
N SER A 452 -29.82 -18.61 12.93
CA SER A 452 -30.26 -18.31 11.58
C SER A 452 -31.20 -19.39 11.08
N THR A 453 -32.16 -19.01 10.24
CA THR A 453 -33.00 -19.96 9.48
C THR A 453 -32.37 -20.38 8.15
N HIS A 454 -31.20 -19.84 7.80
CA HIS A 454 -30.46 -20.24 6.61
C HIS A 454 -29.86 -21.64 6.77
N ARG A 455 -30.12 -22.54 5.80
CA ARG A 455 -29.80 -23.99 5.92
C ARG A 455 -28.32 -24.36 6.14
N ASN A 456 -27.39 -23.45 5.85
CA ASN A 456 -25.95 -23.67 5.95
C ASN A 456 -25.30 -22.87 7.09
N GLU A 457 -26.11 -22.33 8.00
CA GLU A 457 -25.67 -21.43 9.07
C GLU A 457 -26.01 -22.01 10.44
N LEU A 458 -25.50 -21.38 11.50
CA LEU A 458 -25.83 -21.76 12.86
C LEU A 458 -27.34 -21.68 13.09
N HIS A 459 -27.96 -22.77 13.51
CA HIS A 459 -29.38 -22.85 13.81
C HIS A 459 -29.61 -23.29 15.25
N ASP A 460 -30.22 -22.41 16.06
CA ASP A 460 -30.58 -22.66 17.47
C ASP A 460 -31.97 -22.07 17.73
N GLU A 461 -33.04 -22.86 17.67
CA GLU A 461 -34.42 -22.36 17.86
C GLU A 461 -34.65 -21.78 19.27
N ASP A 462 -33.82 -22.13 20.24
CA ASP A 462 -33.91 -21.67 21.64
C ASP A 462 -32.96 -20.50 21.94
N TRP A 463 -32.49 -19.77 20.92
CA TRP A 463 -31.45 -18.74 21.06
C TRP A 463 -31.82 -17.63 22.05
N GLN A 464 -33.10 -17.35 22.29
CA GLN A 464 -33.57 -16.32 23.22
C GLN A 464 -33.07 -16.57 24.65
N ARG A 465 -32.74 -17.82 25.02
CA ARG A 465 -32.10 -18.14 26.31
C ARG A 465 -30.76 -17.41 26.51
N LEU A 466 -30.11 -16.97 25.42
CA LEU A 466 -28.83 -16.27 25.42
C LEU A 466 -28.98 -14.76 25.65
N LEU A 467 -30.19 -14.21 25.54
CA LEU A 467 -30.47 -12.80 25.85
C LEU A 467 -30.32 -12.50 27.35
N GLY A 468 -30.38 -13.54 28.19
CA GLY A 468 -30.44 -13.40 29.64
C GLY A 468 -31.82 -12.94 30.09
N TYR A 469 -32.37 -13.60 31.10
CA TYR A 469 -33.42 -13.06 32.00
C TYR A 469 -32.94 -13.34 33.44
N PRO A 470 -33.34 -12.53 34.44
CA PRO A 470 -32.86 -12.58 35.83
C PRO A 470 -32.89 -13.96 36.49
#